data_AF-A0A558C336-F1
#
_entry.id   AF-A0A558C336-F1
#
_cell.length_a   1.000
_cell.length_b   1.000
_cell.length_c   1.000
_cell.angle_alpha   90.00
_cell.angle_beta   90.00
_cell.angle_gamma   90.00
#
_symmetry.space_group_name_H-M   'P 1'
#
loop_
_entity.id
_entity.type
_entity.pdbx_description
1 polymer ?
#
loop_
_entity_poly.entity_id
_entity_poly.type
_entity_poly.pdbx_seq_one_letter_code
_entity_poly.pdbx_strand_id
1 'polypeptide(L)'
;MLAITYQLFAILCGWLEAVLYARRGAEAFTGNEHTGMMLQRIAAWLLVPVSLLAQHWIGEWALVEIVPAGLLFPLFHDEAYNFTRLWIDKRAQLNTGLGILAPEATRDKLAWHQAWAAYAYGYQSPTTTARNDFNGTQRTWLALGGLLVLIAGYWLLLK
;
A
#
# COMPACT_ATOMS: atom_id res chain seq x y z
N MET A 1 -2.75 2.63 17.58
CA MET A 1 -1.49 1.98 17.11
C MET A 1 -1.77 0.90 16.07
N LEU A 2 -2.80 0.08 16.27
CA LEU A 2 -3.24 -0.97 15.35
C LEU A 2 -3.59 -0.40 13.98
N ALA A 3 -4.29 0.73 13.92
CA ALA A 3 -4.64 1.37 12.64
C ALA A 3 -3.41 1.71 11.78
N ILE A 4 -2.34 2.23 12.40
CA ILE A 4 -1.09 2.58 11.71
C ILE A 4 -0.37 1.32 11.22
N THR A 5 -0.21 0.31 12.08
CA THR A 5 0.43 -0.96 11.71
C THR A 5 -0.32 -1.64 10.57
N TYR A 6 -1.65 -1.55 10.58
CA TYR A 6 -2.49 -2.08 9.51
C TYR A 6 -2.32 -1.32 8.19
N GLN A 7 -2.10 0.00 8.22
CA GLN A 7 -1.79 0.76 7.00
C GLN A 7 -0.39 0.44 6.44
N LEU A 8 0.60 0.20 7.30
CA LEU A 8 1.92 -0.29 6.83
C LEU A 8 1.78 -1.66 6.16
N PHE A 9 0.99 -2.55 6.75
CA PHE A 9 0.63 -3.83 6.12
C PHE A 9 -0.09 -3.62 4.78
N ALA A 10 -1.03 -2.66 4.69
CA ALA A 10 -1.75 -2.32 3.46
C ALA A 10 -0.81 -1.86 2.34
N ILE A 11 0.15 -0.98 2.64
CA ILE A 11 1.17 -0.51 1.68
C ILE A 11 1.99 -1.69 1.15
N LEU A 12 2.44 -2.57 2.03
CA LEU A 12 3.23 -3.75 1.64
C LEU A 12 2.43 -4.74 0.81
N CYS A 13 1.13 -4.92 1.12
CA CYS A 13 0.22 -5.70 0.28
C CYS A 13 0.09 -5.09 -1.11
N GLY A 14 -0.20 -3.80 -1.21
CA GLY A 14 -0.37 -3.12 -2.50
C GLY A 14 0.89 -3.19 -3.35
N TRP A 15 2.06 -2.98 -2.75
CA TRP A 15 3.35 -3.13 -3.42
C TRP A 15 3.57 -4.56 -3.96
N LEU A 16 3.38 -5.59 -3.12
CA LEU A 16 3.58 -6.99 -3.52
C LEU A 16 2.57 -7.44 -4.57
N GLU A 17 1.30 -7.10 -4.42
CA GLU A 17 0.26 -7.43 -5.38
C GLU A 17 0.54 -6.78 -6.74
N ALA A 18 1.05 -5.54 -6.77
CA ALA A 18 1.42 -4.89 -8.01
C ALA A 18 2.56 -5.62 -8.74
N VAL A 19 3.50 -6.21 -7.99
CA VAL A 19 4.57 -7.06 -8.55
C VAL A 19 4.01 -8.39 -9.05
N LEU A 20 3.25 -9.10 -8.22
CA LEU A 20 2.65 -10.41 -8.55
C LEU A 20 1.73 -10.32 -9.78
N TYR A 21 0.93 -9.27 -9.86
CA TYR A 21 -0.01 -9.06 -10.96
C TYR A 21 0.59 -8.29 -12.14
N ALA A 22 1.90 -8.05 -12.16
CA ALA A 22 2.51 -7.31 -13.25
C ALA A 22 2.45 -8.02 -14.61
N ARG A 23 2.12 -9.33 -14.62
CA ARG A 23 2.08 -10.19 -15.83
C ARG A 23 3.39 -10.19 -16.62
N ARG A 24 4.49 -9.77 -16.01
CA ARG A 24 5.84 -9.65 -16.60
C ARG A 24 6.85 -10.63 -16.02
N GLY A 25 6.40 -11.55 -15.15
CA GLY A 25 7.25 -12.57 -14.52
C GLY A 25 8.29 -11.99 -13.55
N ALA A 26 9.31 -12.79 -13.22
CA ALA A 26 10.38 -12.41 -12.28
C ALA A 26 11.22 -11.20 -12.75
N GLU A 27 11.11 -10.79 -14.01
CA GLU A 27 11.80 -9.62 -14.55
C GLU A 27 11.06 -8.30 -14.28
N ALA A 28 9.82 -8.36 -13.78
CA ALA A 28 9.01 -7.17 -13.50
C ALA A 28 9.66 -6.23 -12.47
N PHE A 29 10.48 -6.78 -11.57
CA PHE A 29 11.06 -6.07 -10.45
C PHE A 29 12.53 -6.47 -10.20
N THR A 30 13.38 -5.51 -9.82
CA THR A 30 14.79 -5.76 -9.46
C THR A 30 14.96 -6.23 -8.01
N GLY A 31 14.01 -5.82 -7.16
CA GLY A 31 14.09 -6.08 -5.74
C GLY A 31 13.75 -7.53 -5.43
N ASN A 32 14.28 -7.99 -4.30
CA ASN A 32 14.00 -9.33 -3.83
C ASN A 32 12.55 -9.41 -3.33
N GLU A 33 11.67 -10.03 -4.13
CA GLU A 33 10.26 -10.28 -3.78
C GLU A 33 10.12 -11.01 -2.43
N HIS A 34 11.10 -11.86 -2.09
CA HIS A 34 11.12 -12.56 -0.81
C HIS A 34 11.31 -11.61 0.36
N THR A 35 12.10 -10.55 0.19
CA THR A 35 12.22 -9.50 1.20
C THR A 35 10.89 -8.78 1.39
N GLY A 36 10.17 -8.46 0.31
CA GLY A 36 8.84 -7.85 0.40
C GLY A 36 7.84 -8.77 1.12
N MET A 37 7.77 -10.04 0.73
CA MET A 37 6.92 -11.03 1.40
C MET A 37 7.29 -11.24 2.87
N MET A 38 8.58 -11.23 3.21
CA MET A 38 9.04 -11.30 4.60
C MET A 38 8.58 -10.07 5.39
N LEU A 39 8.72 -8.87 4.84
CA LEU A 39 8.27 -7.63 5.48
C LEU A 39 6.76 -7.62 5.68
N GLN A 40 5.97 -8.07 4.69
CA GLN A 40 4.52 -8.21 4.81
C GLN A 40 4.15 -9.18 5.94
N ARG A 41 4.84 -10.32 6.04
CA ARG A 41 4.64 -11.27 7.15
C ARG A 41 5.02 -10.69 8.49
N ILE A 42 6.12 -9.94 8.58
CA ILE A 42 6.53 -9.23 9.81
C ILE A 42 5.46 -8.21 10.19
N ALA A 43 4.96 -7.41 9.25
CA ALA A 43 3.90 -6.45 9.51
C ALA A 43 2.61 -7.13 10.00
N ALA A 44 2.22 -8.26 9.40
CA ALA A 44 1.09 -9.07 9.87
C ALA A 44 1.32 -9.61 11.28
N TRP A 45 2.52 -10.13 11.57
CA TRP A 45 2.88 -10.63 12.90
C TRP A 45 2.89 -9.53 13.95
N LEU A 46 3.31 -8.31 13.61
CA LEU A 46 3.28 -7.15 14.49
C LEU A 46 1.86 -6.72 14.88
N LEU A 47 0.83 -7.10 14.13
CA LEU A 47 -0.55 -6.86 14.55
C LEU A 47 -0.89 -7.60 15.85
N VAL A 48 -0.27 -8.74 16.14
CA VAL A 48 -0.54 -9.52 17.36
C VAL A 48 -0.11 -8.77 18.63
N PRO A 49 1.17 -8.40 18.83
CA PRO A 49 1.58 -7.65 20.02
C PRO A 49 0.91 -6.27 20.08
N VAL A 50 0.68 -5.61 18.93
CA VAL A 50 -0.03 -4.32 18.90
C VAL A 50 -1.49 -4.47 19.35
N SER A 51 -2.17 -5.57 18.98
CA SER A 51 -3.52 -5.87 19.44
C SER A 51 -3.57 -6.18 20.93
N LEU A 52 -2.59 -6.93 21.46
CA LEU A 52 -2.50 -7.21 22.89
C LEU A 52 -2.25 -5.94 23.72
N LEU A 53 -1.35 -5.07 23.25
CA LEU A 53 -1.11 -3.76 23.87
C LEU A 53 -2.36 -2.88 23.80
N ALA A 54 -3.04 -2.85 22.66
CA ALA A 54 -4.28 -2.12 22.49
C ALA A 54 -5.38 -2.66 23.43
N GLN A 55 -5.52 -3.97 23.60
CA GLN A 55 -6.48 -4.54 24.53
C GLN A 55 -6.17 -4.17 25.99
N HIS A 56 -4.89 -4.06 26.36
CA HIS A 56 -4.50 -3.63 27.70
C HIS A 56 -4.79 -2.14 27.95
N TRP A 57 -4.64 -1.29 26.93
CA TRP A 57 -4.80 0.17 27.05
C TRP A 57 -6.23 0.65 26.79
N ILE A 58 -6.97 -0.05 25.93
CA ILE A 58 -8.26 0.36 25.37
C ILE A 58 -9.38 -0.64 25.73
N GLY A 59 -9.04 -1.78 26.34
CA GLY A 59 -10.01 -2.78 26.80
C GLY A 59 -10.71 -3.51 25.66
N GLU A 60 -12.00 -3.82 25.83
CA GLU A 60 -12.86 -4.48 24.83
C GLU A 60 -13.11 -3.61 23.58
N TRP A 61 -12.69 -2.35 23.59
CA TRP A 61 -12.93 -1.37 22.53
C TRP A 61 -11.90 -1.43 21.40
N ALA A 62 -11.25 -2.57 21.17
CA ALA A 62 -10.35 -2.78 20.03
C ALA A 62 -11.03 -2.47 18.67
N LEU A 63 -12.35 -2.55 18.61
CA LEU A 63 -13.17 -2.12 17.46
C LEU A 63 -12.95 -0.65 17.06
N VAL A 64 -12.58 0.22 18.02
CA VAL A 64 -12.25 1.63 17.77
C VAL A 64 -11.05 1.77 16.84
N GLU A 65 -10.13 0.81 16.81
CA GLU A 65 -9.02 0.83 15.86
C GLU A 65 -9.25 -0.07 14.65
N ILE A 66 -9.90 -1.22 14.80
CA ILE A 66 -10.09 -2.20 13.71
C ILE A 66 -10.98 -1.66 12.59
N VAL A 67 -12.12 -1.04 12.94
CA VAL A 67 -13.07 -0.53 11.92
C VAL A 67 -12.44 0.61 11.11
N PRO A 68 -11.83 1.64 11.74
CA PRO A 68 -11.05 2.64 11.00
C PRO A 68 -9.91 2.07 10.18
N ALA A 69 -9.18 1.08 10.71
CA ALA A 69 -8.08 0.45 9.98
C ALA A 69 -8.54 -0.16 8.66
N GLY A 70 -9.68 -0.86 8.67
CA GLY A 70 -10.30 -1.43 7.47
C GLY A 70 -10.80 -0.36 6.49
N LEU A 71 -11.37 0.74 6.99
CA LEU A 71 -11.83 1.85 6.15
C LEU A 71 -10.68 2.66 5.52
N LEU A 72 -9.55 2.77 6.22
CA LEU A 72 -8.35 3.43 5.71
C LEU A 72 -7.58 2.54 4.70
N PHE A 73 -7.70 1.21 4.83
CA PHE A 73 -6.92 0.25 4.05
C PHE A 73 -6.91 0.51 2.54
N PRO A 74 -8.06 0.74 1.85
CA PRO A 74 -8.06 0.93 0.40
C PRO A 74 -7.25 2.14 -0.05
N LEU A 75 -7.20 3.22 0.76
CA LEU A 75 -6.40 4.39 0.43
C LEU A 75 -4.92 4.02 0.34
N PHE A 76 -4.38 3.38 1.37
CA PHE A 76 -2.95 3.09 1.44
C PHE A 76 -2.55 1.93 0.53
N HIS A 77 -3.40 0.90 0.47
CA HIS A 77 -3.21 -0.25 -0.42
C HIS A 77 -3.21 0.18 -1.89
N ASP A 78 -4.27 0.84 -2.35
CA ASP A 78 -4.47 1.08 -3.77
C ASP A 78 -3.51 2.15 -4.31
N GLU A 79 -3.15 3.16 -3.50
CA GLU A 79 -2.15 4.14 -3.89
C GLU A 79 -0.76 3.48 -4.02
N ALA A 80 -0.38 2.61 -3.06
CA ALA A 80 0.87 1.86 -3.16
C ALA A 80 0.87 0.91 -4.36
N TYR A 81 -0.24 0.21 -4.60
CA TYR A 81 -0.43 -0.68 -5.74
C TYR A 81 -0.27 0.08 -7.06
N ASN A 82 -1.04 1.15 -7.24
CA ASN A 82 -1.09 1.90 -8.50
C ASN A 82 0.24 2.63 -8.76
N PHE A 83 0.87 3.19 -7.74
CA PHE A 83 2.22 3.75 -7.86
C PHE A 83 3.22 2.68 -8.31
N THR A 84 3.20 1.51 -7.67
CA THR A 84 4.13 0.41 -8.01
C THR A 84 3.90 -0.08 -9.44
N ARG A 85 2.64 -0.22 -9.89
CA ARG A 85 2.34 -0.57 -11.30
C ARG A 85 2.95 0.45 -12.26
N LEU A 86 2.78 1.75 -11.98
CA LEU A 86 3.37 2.83 -12.78
C LEU A 86 4.90 2.74 -12.83
N TRP A 87 5.54 2.50 -11.69
CA TRP A 87 6.99 2.30 -11.60
C TRP A 87 7.47 1.12 -12.45
N ILE A 88 6.81 -0.04 -12.35
CA ILE A 88 7.11 -1.22 -13.16
C ILE A 88 6.97 -0.92 -14.65
N ASP A 89 5.92 -0.21 -15.05
CA ASP A 89 5.71 0.16 -16.46
C ASP A 89 6.77 1.15 -16.98
N LYS A 90 7.18 2.14 -16.17
CA LYS A 90 8.29 3.06 -16.52
C LYS A 90 9.60 2.30 -16.67
N ARG A 91 9.88 1.36 -15.79
CA ARG A 91 11.09 0.51 -15.88
C ARG A 91 11.07 -0.31 -17.17
N ALA A 92 9.94 -0.90 -17.52
CA ALA A 92 9.81 -1.65 -18.77
C ALA A 92 10.01 -0.79 -20.03
N GLN A 93 9.57 0.46 -20.02
CA GLN A 93 9.83 1.41 -21.10
C GLN A 93 11.33 1.69 -21.25
N LEU A 94 12.06 1.82 -20.14
CA LEU A 94 13.52 1.99 -20.18
C LEU A 94 14.26 0.75 -20.70
N ASN A 95 13.71 -0.45 -20.50
CA ASN A 95 14.26 -1.72 -21.00
C ASN A 95 14.05 -1.95 -22.50
N THR A 96 13.19 -1.17 -23.15
CA THR A 96 12.89 -1.28 -24.59
C THR A 96 13.42 -0.10 -25.41
N GLY A 97 14.10 0.87 -24.77
CA GLY A 97 14.64 2.07 -25.41
C GLY A 97 16.14 2.28 -25.16
N LEU A 98 16.63 3.52 -25.31
CA LEU A 98 18.04 3.91 -25.11
C LEU A 98 18.59 3.64 -23.69
N GLY A 99 17.72 3.30 -22.73
CA GLY A 99 18.08 2.96 -21.35
C GLY A 99 18.78 1.61 -21.18
N ILE A 100 18.79 0.73 -22.19
CA ILE A 100 19.36 -0.63 -22.13
C ILE A 100 20.85 -0.62 -21.72
N LEU A 101 21.59 0.45 -22.03
CA LEU A 101 23.02 0.57 -21.75
C LEU A 101 23.33 1.00 -20.30
N ALA A 102 22.34 1.47 -19.54
CA ALA A 102 22.54 1.89 -18.16
C ALA A 102 22.52 0.69 -17.21
N PRO A 103 23.35 0.70 -16.13
CA PRO A 103 23.26 -0.30 -15.07
C PRO A 103 21.83 -0.44 -14.55
N GLU A 104 21.45 -1.65 -14.15
CA GLU A 104 20.10 -1.95 -13.68
C GLU A 104 19.63 -1.04 -12.54
N ALA A 105 20.48 -0.78 -11.54
CA ALA A 105 20.18 0.13 -10.44
C ALA A 105 19.90 1.57 -10.92
N THR A 106 20.58 2.01 -11.99
CA THR A 106 20.37 3.34 -12.59
C THR A 106 19.03 3.41 -13.30
N ARG A 107 18.66 2.35 -14.05
CA ARG A 107 17.36 2.27 -14.72
C ARG A 107 16.21 2.27 -13.71
N ASP A 108 16.35 1.51 -12.63
CA ASP A 108 15.33 1.42 -11.59
C ASP A 108 15.09 2.76 -10.89
N LYS A 109 16.17 3.45 -10.50
CA LYS A 109 16.10 4.80 -9.94
C LYS A 109 15.46 5.80 -10.91
N LEU A 110 15.82 5.75 -12.19
CA LEU A 110 15.21 6.62 -13.21
C LEU A 110 13.72 6.32 -13.38
N ALA A 111 13.33 5.05 -13.42
CA ALA A 111 11.94 4.63 -13.49
C ALA A 111 11.13 5.12 -12.28
N TRP A 112 11.69 5.01 -11.07
CA TRP A 112 11.09 5.53 -9.85
C TRP A 112 10.84 7.04 -9.92
N HIS A 113 11.83 7.82 -10.37
CA HIS A 113 11.67 9.26 -10.54
C HIS A 113 10.62 9.62 -11.60
N GLN A 114 10.60 8.91 -12.74
CA GLN A 114 9.59 9.10 -13.77
C GLN A 114 8.19 8.71 -13.30
N ALA A 115 8.07 7.68 -12.45
CA ALA A 115 6.81 7.27 -11.85
C ALA A 115 6.31 8.35 -10.89
N TRP A 116 7.16 8.87 -10.00
CA TRP A 116 6.80 9.99 -9.13
C TRP A 116 6.38 11.24 -9.88
N ALA A 117 7.09 11.59 -10.96
CA ALA A 117 6.75 12.76 -11.77
C ALA A 117 5.41 12.60 -12.50
N ALA A 118 5.02 11.37 -12.84
CA ALA A 118 3.77 11.06 -13.53
C ALA A 118 2.62 10.68 -12.58
N TYR A 119 2.91 10.38 -11.32
CA TYR A 119 1.92 9.92 -10.35
C TYR A 119 0.98 11.07 -9.97
N ALA A 120 -0.31 10.80 -10.05
CA ALA A 120 -1.35 11.66 -9.51
C ALA A 120 -2.17 10.85 -8.50
N TYR A 121 -2.63 11.51 -7.44
CA TYR A 121 -3.53 10.89 -6.47
C TYR A 121 -4.74 10.28 -7.17
N GLY A 122 -5.10 9.04 -6.81
CA GLY A 122 -6.18 8.32 -7.46
C GLY A 122 -5.84 7.78 -8.85
N TYR A 123 -4.55 7.76 -9.24
CA TYR A 123 -4.11 7.07 -10.45
C TYR A 123 -4.58 5.61 -10.43
N GLN A 124 -5.11 5.15 -11.57
CA GLN A 124 -5.53 3.78 -11.80
C GLN A 124 -4.73 3.21 -12.97
N SER A 125 -4.05 2.09 -12.74
CA SER A 125 -3.31 1.44 -13.81
C SER A 125 -4.28 0.98 -14.91
N PRO A 126 -4.04 1.30 -16.20
CA PRO A 126 -4.89 0.86 -17.30
C PRO A 126 -4.88 -0.66 -17.51
N THR A 127 -4.01 -1.37 -16.79
CA THR A 127 -3.87 -2.83 -16.83
C THR A 127 -4.41 -3.50 -15.56
N THR A 128 -5.07 -2.75 -14.68
CA THR A 128 -5.73 -3.31 -13.49
C THR A 128 -6.81 -4.30 -13.93
N THR A 129 -6.85 -5.45 -13.26
CA THR A 129 -7.92 -6.44 -13.44
C THR A 129 -8.77 -6.60 -12.19
N ALA A 130 -8.62 -5.70 -11.22
CA ALA A 130 -9.43 -5.70 -10.02
C ALA A 130 -10.89 -5.43 -10.37
N ARG A 131 -11.79 -6.30 -9.90
CA ARG A 131 -13.24 -6.12 -10.10
C ARG A 131 -13.78 -4.91 -9.31
N ASN A 132 -13.16 -4.64 -8.17
CA ASN A 132 -13.43 -3.48 -7.33
C ASN A 132 -12.14 -2.67 -7.23
N ASP A 133 -12.01 -1.64 -8.06
CA ASP A 133 -10.96 -0.63 -7.96
C ASP A 133 -11.62 0.69 -7.55
N PHE A 134 -11.46 1.06 -6.28
CA PHE A 134 -12.00 2.33 -5.80
C PHE A 134 -11.26 3.47 -6.48
N ASN A 135 -11.95 4.47 -7.00
CA ASN A 135 -11.28 5.67 -7.50
C ASN A 135 -10.76 6.53 -6.34
N GLY A 136 -9.90 7.52 -6.63
CA GLY A 136 -9.34 8.41 -5.60
C GLY A 136 -10.39 9.07 -4.71
N THR A 137 -11.53 9.47 -5.26
CA THR A 137 -12.64 10.05 -4.48
C THR A 137 -13.25 9.04 -3.50
N GLN A 138 -13.50 7.81 -3.93
CA GLN A 138 -14.03 6.75 -3.07
C GLN A 138 -13.05 6.38 -1.95
N ARG A 139 -11.75 6.24 -2.29
CA ARG A 139 -10.68 6.00 -1.30
C ARG A 139 -10.62 7.13 -0.27
N THR A 140 -10.73 8.39 -0.71
CA THR A 140 -10.76 9.57 0.17
C THR A 140 -11.94 9.52 1.13
N TRP A 141 -13.16 9.24 0.63
CA TRP A 141 -14.34 9.19 1.49
C TRP A 141 -14.30 8.06 2.52
N LEU A 142 -13.80 6.88 2.14
CA LEU A 142 -13.59 5.78 3.08
C LEU A 142 -12.57 6.17 4.15
N ALA A 143 -11.46 6.79 3.76
CA ALA A 143 -10.43 7.25 4.69
C ALA A 143 -10.95 8.33 5.66
N LEU A 144 -11.73 9.30 5.16
CA LEU A 144 -12.38 10.33 5.99
C LEU A 144 -13.37 9.70 6.97
N GLY A 145 -14.19 8.74 6.51
CA GLY A 145 -15.09 7.99 7.37
C GLY A 145 -14.36 7.21 8.46
N GLY A 146 -13.26 6.53 8.10
CA GLY A 146 -12.39 5.84 9.05
C GLY A 146 -11.80 6.79 10.09
N LEU A 147 -11.28 7.93 9.66
CA LEU A 147 -10.73 8.95 10.57
C LEU A 147 -11.79 9.50 11.54
N LEU A 148 -13.00 9.77 11.06
CA LEU A 148 -14.11 10.23 11.90
C LEU A 148 -14.51 9.18 12.94
N VAL A 149 -14.63 7.92 12.54
CA VAL A 149 -14.92 6.81 13.47
C VAL A 149 -13.80 6.66 14.51
N LEU A 150 -12.55 6.80 14.11
CA LEU A 150 -11.39 6.73 15.01
C LEU A 150 -11.43 7.86 16.06
N ILE A 151 -11.62 9.11 15.61
CA ILE A 151 -11.70 10.28 16.50
C ILE A 151 -12.88 10.16 17.45
N ALA A 152 -14.07 9.80 16.94
CA ALA A 152 -15.26 9.64 17.77
C ALA A 152 -15.10 8.51 18.79
N GLY A 153 -14.52 7.38 18.38
CA GLY A 153 -14.25 6.25 19.27
C GLY A 153 -13.29 6.63 20.40
N TYR A 154 -12.17 7.28 20.09
CA TYR A 154 -11.25 7.76 21.14
C TYR A 154 -11.89 8.81 22.05
N TRP A 155 -12.69 9.73 21.48
CA TRP A 155 -13.38 10.73 22.28
C TRP A 155 -14.37 10.13 23.28
N LEU A 156 -15.09 9.07 22.88
CA LEU A 156 -15.98 8.34 23.78
C LEU A 156 -15.23 7.57 24.87
N LEU A 157 -14.03 7.08 24.58
CA LEU A 157 -13.18 6.35 25.53
C LEU A 157 -12.52 7.24 26.59
N LEU A 158 -12.26 8.50 26.25
CA LEU A 158 -11.62 9.46 27.15
C LEU A 158 -12.61 10.19 28.07
N LYS A 159 -13.91 9.89 27.96
CA LYS A 159 -14.98 10.42 28.80
C LYS A 159 -15.35 9.45 29.90
#